data_AF-A0A3M2GFZ6-F1
#
_entry.id   AF-A0A3M2GFZ6-F1
#
_cell.length_a   1.000
_cell.length_b   1.000
_cell.length_c   1.000
_cell.angle_alpha   90.00
_cell.angle_beta   90.00
_cell.angle_gamma   90.00
#
_symmetry.space_group_name_H-M   'P 1'
#
loop_
_entity.id
_entity.type
_entity.pdbx_description
1 polymer ?
#
loop_
_entity_poly.entity_id
_entity_poly.type
_entity_poly.pdbx_seq_one_letter_code
_entity_poly.pdbx_strand_id
1 'polypeptide(L)'
;MQVLKSIPLFGVLWIIYNLIVVAFSSPEAPLMSTPIPGKGYELPSGTLWHPTYGDLMLMLGLVVLYVEILKSTRSGNLTVVDHTLSTFVFIGYLLEFLNAQPFGESTFLLLGMMSMVDV
;
A
#
# COMPACT_ATOMS: atom_id res chain seq x y z
N MET A 1 -9.43 4.58 -24.16
CA MET A 1 -8.03 4.98 -23.87
C MET A 1 -7.33 3.83 -23.18
N GLN A 2 -6.48 3.07 -23.88
CA GLN A 2 -5.82 1.87 -23.33
C GLN A 2 -4.80 2.21 -22.24
N VAL A 3 -4.23 3.42 -22.28
CA VAL A 3 -3.20 3.91 -21.32
C VAL A 3 -3.68 3.94 -19.87
N LEU A 4 -4.97 4.21 -19.61
CA LEU A 4 -5.50 4.23 -18.24
C LEU A 4 -5.59 2.83 -17.61
N LYS A 5 -5.56 1.75 -18.42
CA LYS A 5 -5.57 0.37 -17.92
C LYS A 5 -4.18 -0.14 -17.51
N SER A 6 -3.14 0.51 -18.01
CA SER A 6 -1.73 0.15 -17.80
C SER A 6 -1.10 0.81 -16.57
N ILE A 7 -1.85 1.68 -15.87
CA ILE A 7 -1.34 2.32 -14.65
C ILE A 7 -1.43 1.30 -13.50
N PRO A 8 -0.31 0.98 -12.84
CA PRO A 8 -0.34 0.16 -11.62
C PRO A 8 -1.07 0.94 -10.52
N LEU A 9 -2.15 0.38 -9.99
CA LEU A 9 -2.91 0.92 -8.87
C LEU A 9 -2.04 1.03 -7.62
N PHE A 10 -1.05 0.15 -7.45
CA PHE A 10 -0.06 0.31 -6.39
C PHE A 10 0.71 1.60 -6.51
N GLY A 11 0.93 2.14 -7.71
CA GLY A 11 1.53 3.46 -7.89
C GLY A 11 0.63 4.58 -7.34
N VAL A 12 -0.69 4.45 -7.48
CA VAL A 12 -1.65 5.38 -6.87
C VAL A 12 -1.61 5.26 -5.34
N LEU A 13 -1.60 4.04 -4.84
CA LEU A 13 -1.55 3.76 -3.40
C LEU A 13 -0.24 4.28 -2.76
N TRP A 14 0.86 4.17 -3.49
CA TRP A 14 2.17 4.69 -3.12
C TRP A 14 2.17 6.21 -2.95
N ILE A 15 1.59 6.92 -3.92
CA ILE A 15 1.46 8.39 -3.88
C ILE A 15 0.55 8.80 -2.72
N ILE A 16 -0.59 8.12 -2.53
CA ILE A 16 -1.49 8.40 -1.41
C ILE A 16 -0.79 8.22 -0.06
N TYR A 17 -0.06 7.11 0.11
CA TYR A 17 0.70 6.85 1.34
C TYR A 17 1.71 7.97 1.62
N ASN A 18 2.49 8.36 0.60
CA ASN A 18 3.46 9.44 0.68
C ASN A 18 2.83 10.76 1.12
N LEU A 19 1.74 11.16 0.47
CA LEU A 19 1.03 12.40 0.80
C LEU A 19 0.52 12.38 2.24
N ILE A 20 -0.02 11.26 2.70
CA ILE A 20 -0.50 11.11 4.07
C ILE A 20 0.65 11.22 5.08
N VAL A 21 1.75 10.51 4.84
CA VAL A 21 2.90 10.52 5.74
C VAL A 21 3.55 11.90 5.82
N VAL A 22 3.73 12.57 4.68
CA VAL A 22 4.30 13.92 4.66
C VAL A 22 3.39 14.95 5.33
N ALA A 23 2.07 14.84 5.17
CA ALA A 23 1.13 15.82 5.71
C ALA A 23 0.81 15.61 7.20
N PHE A 24 0.81 14.37 7.67
CA PHE A 24 0.20 14.03 8.97
C PHE A 24 1.08 13.18 9.89
N SER A 25 2.17 12.59 9.40
CA SER A 25 3.05 11.73 10.19
C SER A 25 4.34 12.47 10.57
N SER A 26 4.85 12.18 11.76
CA SER A 26 6.18 12.66 12.20
C SER A 26 7.01 11.50 12.75
N PRO A 27 8.34 11.64 12.87
CA PRO A 27 9.18 10.61 13.49
C PRO A 27 8.81 10.32 14.95
N GLU A 28 8.27 11.29 15.68
CA GLU A 28 7.86 11.17 17.08
C GLU A 28 6.44 10.61 17.24
N ALA A 29 5.60 10.77 16.21
CA ALA A 29 4.22 10.30 16.17
C ALA A 29 3.93 9.66 14.79
N PRO A 30 4.42 8.42 14.55
CA PRO A 30 4.20 7.73 13.29
C PRO A 30 2.72 7.37 13.10
N LEU A 31 2.07 7.99 12.11
CA LEU A 31 0.61 7.88 11.92
C LEU A 31 0.16 6.43 11.70
N MET A 32 0.92 5.63 10.95
CA MET A 32 0.50 4.29 10.55
C MET A 32 0.44 3.31 11.73
N SER A 33 1.23 3.54 12.77
CA SER A 33 1.19 2.75 14.01
C SER A 33 0.27 3.38 15.08
N THR A 34 -0.31 4.55 14.81
CA THR A 34 -1.31 5.13 15.72
C THR A 34 -2.66 4.40 15.62
N PRO A 35 -3.26 4.00 16.76
CA PRO A 35 -4.64 3.51 16.79
C PRO A 35 -5.62 4.58 16.35
N ILE A 36 -6.67 4.15 15.65
CA ILE A 36 -7.76 5.06 15.25
C ILE A 36 -8.47 5.55 16.53
N PRO A 37 -8.74 6.86 16.66
CA PRO A 37 -9.41 7.41 17.83
C PRO A 37 -10.76 6.73 18.09
N GLY A 38 -10.95 6.19 19.30
CA GLY A 38 -12.18 5.50 19.69
C GLY A 38 -11.97 4.55 20.85
N LYS A 39 -13.04 3.86 21.26
CA LYS A 39 -13.01 2.87 22.35
C LYS A 39 -12.50 1.47 21.92
N GLY A 40 -12.11 1.31 20.65
CA GLY A 40 -11.88 -0.01 20.06
C GLY A 40 -13.19 -0.78 19.82
N TYR A 41 -13.05 -2.00 19.33
CA TYR A 41 -14.15 -2.91 19.03
C TYR A 41 -14.06 -4.14 19.93
N GLU A 42 -15.10 -4.39 20.74
CA GLU A 42 -15.20 -5.66 21.47
C GLU A 42 -15.55 -6.78 20.51
N LEU A 43 -14.67 -7.77 20.42
CA LEU A 43 -14.89 -8.97 19.64
C LEU A 43 -15.69 -10.00 20.47
N PRO A 44 -16.45 -10.90 19.81
CA PRO A 44 -17.12 -12.02 20.49
C PRO A 44 -16.18 -12.94 21.28
N SER A 45 -14.87 -12.91 20.98
CA SER A 45 -13.84 -13.60 21.75
C SER A 45 -13.56 -12.97 23.13
N GLY A 46 -14.12 -11.79 23.42
CA GLY A 46 -13.82 -10.99 24.61
C GLY A 46 -12.57 -10.10 24.47
N THR A 47 -11.92 -10.09 23.30
CA THR A 47 -10.76 -9.24 23.03
C THR A 47 -11.20 -7.85 22.56
N LEU A 48 -10.60 -6.80 23.13
CA LEU A 48 -10.79 -5.43 22.66
C LEU A 48 -9.79 -5.12 21.54
N TRP A 49 -10.26 -5.09 20.30
CA TRP A 49 -9.43 -4.85 19.12
C TRP A 49 -9.38 -3.35 18.77
N HIS A 50 -8.17 -2.82 18.64
CA HIS A 50 -7.93 -1.42 18.25
C HIS A 50 -7.21 -1.37 16.91
N PRO A 51 -7.92 -1.17 15.79
CA PRO A 51 -7.28 -1.02 14.50
C PRO A 51 -6.48 0.28 14.42
N THR A 52 -5.35 0.20 13.74
CA THR A 52 -4.49 1.34 13.40
C THR A 52 -4.83 1.89 12.02
N TYR A 53 -4.34 3.08 11.70
CA TYR A 53 -4.42 3.59 10.32
C TYR A 53 -3.64 2.72 9.33
N GLY A 54 -2.55 2.08 9.79
CA GLY A 54 -1.80 1.12 9.00
C GLY A 54 -2.65 -0.09 8.60
N ASP A 55 -3.44 -0.62 9.52
CA ASP A 55 -4.34 -1.76 9.24
C ASP A 55 -5.36 -1.43 8.15
N LEU A 56 -5.92 -0.21 8.17
CA LEU A 56 -6.82 0.26 7.11
C LEU A 56 -6.10 0.33 5.76
N MET A 57 -4.88 0.83 5.76
CA MET A 57 -4.09 0.94 4.53
C MET A 57 -3.71 -0.43 3.97
N LEU A 58 -3.40 -1.40 4.82
CA LEU A 58 -3.16 -2.79 4.40
C LEU A 58 -4.41 -3.43 3.83
N MET A 59 -5.57 -3.23 4.46
CA MET A 59 -6.84 -3.73 3.92
C MET A 59 -7.15 -3.12 2.54
N LEU A 60 -6.88 -1.83 2.36
CA LEU A 60 -6.99 -1.19 1.04
C LEU A 60 -5.99 -1.77 0.03
N GLY A 61 -4.75 -2.00 0.45
CA GLY A 61 -3.71 -2.65 -0.35
C GLY A 61 -4.11 -4.05 -0.82
N LEU A 62 -4.77 -4.84 0.03
CA LEU A 62 -5.29 -6.16 -0.33
C LEU A 62 -6.39 -6.08 -1.41
N VAL A 63 -7.29 -5.11 -1.30
CA VAL A 63 -8.33 -4.89 -2.33
C VAL A 63 -7.70 -4.47 -3.65
N VAL A 64 -6.71 -3.57 -3.60
CA VAL A 64 -5.93 -3.16 -4.78
C VAL A 64 -5.21 -4.36 -5.41
N LEU A 65 -4.55 -5.19 -4.60
CA LEU A 65 -3.88 -6.41 -5.05
C LEU A 65 -4.85 -7.34 -5.79
N TYR A 66 -6.04 -7.55 -5.24
CA TYR A 66 -7.05 -8.38 -5.88
C TYR A 66 -7.43 -7.84 -7.27
N VAL A 67 -7.65 -6.53 -7.38
CA VAL A 67 -7.96 -5.89 -8.65
C VAL A 67 -6.80 -6.00 -9.64
N GLU A 68 -5.57 -5.83 -9.18
CA GLU A 68 -4.36 -5.99 -10.00
C GLU A 68 -4.23 -7.40 -10.59
N ILE A 69 -4.39 -8.42 -9.74
CA ILE A 69 -4.35 -9.82 -10.18
C ILE A 69 -5.43 -10.09 -11.24
N LEU A 70 -6.63 -9.54 -11.09
CA LEU A 70 -7.67 -9.70 -12.12
C LEU A 70 -7.29 -9.03 -13.44
N LYS A 71 -6.65 -7.86 -13.40
CA LYS A 71 -6.18 -7.17 -14.61
C LYS A 71 -5.06 -7.96 -15.30
N SER A 72 -4.14 -8.56 -14.55
CA SER A 72 -2.99 -9.27 -15.11
C SER A 72 -3.35 -10.57 -15.84
N THR A 73 -4.54 -11.15 -15.58
CA THR A 73 -5.06 -12.32 -16.34
C THR A 73 -5.37 -12.02 -17.82
N ARG A 74 -5.44 -10.75 -18.23
CA ARG A 74 -5.79 -10.35 -19.60
C ARG A 74 -4.53 -10.18 -20.46
N SER A 75 -4.02 -11.28 -21.01
CA SER A 75 -2.78 -11.29 -21.80
C SER A 75 -2.89 -10.55 -23.14
N GLY A 76 -1.93 -9.66 -23.46
CA GLY A 76 -1.80 -8.97 -24.74
C GLY A 76 -0.45 -8.22 -24.85
N ASN A 77 -0.09 -7.65 -26.01
CA ASN A 77 1.21 -6.99 -26.23
C ASN A 77 1.53 -5.80 -25.30
N LEU A 78 0.57 -5.30 -24.52
CA LEU A 78 0.76 -4.27 -23.50
C LEU A 78 1.38 -4.80 -22.18
N THR A 79 1.42 -6.13 -21.99
CA THR A 79 1.87 -6.75 -20.73
C THR A 79 3.30 -6.41 -20.32
N VAL A 80 4.22 -6.14 -21.26
CA VAL A 80 5.62 -5.79 -20.93
C VAL A 80 5.73 -4.41 -20.28
N VAL A 81 4.93 -3.44 -20.76
CA VAL A 81 4.92 -2.09 -20.21
C VAL A 81 4.31 -2.10 -18.82
N ASP A 82 3.22 -2.84 -18.64
CA ASP A 82 2.55 -3.00 -17.35
C ASP A 82 3.52 -3.59 -16.32
N HIS A 83 4.18 -4.71 -16.65
CA HIS A 83 5.17 -5.37 -15.80
C HIS A 83 6.34 -4.43 -15.40
N THR A 84 6.84 -3.67 -16.38
CA THR A 84 7.95 -2.74 -16.16
C THR A 84 7.53 -1.60 -15.24
N LEU A 85 6.33 -1.05 -15.42
CA LEU A 85 5.80 0.02 -14.57
C LEU A 85 5.56 -0.47 -13.13
N SER A 86 4.97 -1.65 -12.95
CA SER A 86 4.81 -2.25 -11.61
C SER A 86 6.16 -2.51 -10.94
N THR A 87 7.18 -2.94 -11.69
CA THR A 87 8.55 -3.09 -11.18
C THR A 87 9.12 -1.76 -10.67
N PHE A 88 8.93 -0.67 -11.42
CA PHE A 88 9.38 0.66 -10.98
C PHE A 88 8.67 1.12 -9.72
N VAL A 89 7.37 0.86 -9.60
CA VAL A 89 6.60 1.16 -8.38
C VAL A 89 7.15 0.39 -7.19
N PHE A 90 7.40 -0.91 -7.35
CA PHE A 90 8.00 -1.73 -6.31
C PHE A 90 9.38 -1.22 -5.87
N ILE A 91 10.23 -0.83 -6.83
CA ILE A 91 11.53 -0.21 -6.53
C ILE A 91 11.34 1.10 -5.77
N GLY A 92 10.34 1.92 -6.12
CA GLY A 92 9.99 3.14 -5.39
C GLY A 92 9.69 2.87 -3.91
N TYR A 93 8.81 1.89 -3.64
CA TYR A 93 8.53 1.41 -2.27
C TYR A 93 9.79 0.96 -1.55
N LEU A 94 10.66 0.17 -2.19
CA LEU A 94 11.90 -0.30 -1.56
C LEU A 94 12.86 0.84 -1.24
N LEU A 95 13.07 1.76 -2.18
CA LEU A 95 14.00 2.87 -1.99
C LEU A 95 13.53 3.79 -0.86
N GLU A 96 12.24 4.11 -0.81
CA GLU A 96 11.69 4.92 0.28
C GLU A 96 11.77 4.22 1.63
N PHE A 97 11.43 2.92 1.69
CA PHE A 97 11.51 2.14 2.93
C PHE A 97 12.94 2.14 3.50
N LEU A 98 13.95 1.98 2.63
CA LEU A 98 15.34 1.88 3.05
C LEU A 98 15.98 3.23 3.39
N ASN A 99 15.54 4.32 2.76
CA ASN A 99 16.23 5.62 2.85
C ASN A 99 15.46 6.69 3.64
N ALA A 100 14.13 6.57 3.75
CA ALA A 100 13.30 7.60 4.37
C ALA A 100 12.80 7.17 5.75
N GLN A 101 13.28 7.83 6.80
CA GLN A 101 12.96 7.52 8.20
C GLN A 101 11.44 7.35 8.49
N PRO A 102 10.53 8.20 7.96
CA PRO A 102 9.09 8.05 8.22
C PRO A 102 8.44 6.81 7.59
N PHE A 103 9.15 6.13 6.69
CA PHE A 103 8.65 5.00 5.91
C PHE A 103 9.15 3.65 6.43
N GLY A 104 10.00 3.64 7.47
CA GLY A 104 10.53 2.44 8.12
C GLY A 104 9.49 1.67 8.96
N GLU A 105 8.24 1.59 8.49
CA GLU A 105 7.12 0.94 9.16
C GLU A 105 6.73 -0.35 8.43
N SER A 106 6.26 -1.35 9.20
CA SER A 106 5.87 -2.66 8.62
C SER A 106 4.75 -2.52 7.60
N THR A 107 3.82 -1.59 7.82
CA THR A 107 2.73 -1.26 6.88
C THR A 107 3.26 -0.91 5.50
N PHE A 108 4.27 -0.04 5.42
CA PHE A 108 4.81 0.41 4.13
C PHE A 108 5.56 -0.71 3.40
N LEU A 109 6.35 -1.49 4.15
CA LEU A 109 7.04 -2.66 3.61
C LEU A 109 6.05 -3.68 3.03
N LEU A 110 4.97 -3.99 3.77
CA LEU A 110 3.97 -4.95 3.31
C LEU A 110 3.24 -4.47 2.06
N LEU A 111 2.93 -3.16 1.93
CA LEU A 111 2.40 -2.60 0.69
C LEU A 111 3.39 -2.75 -0.48
N GLY A 112 4.68 -2.52 -0.24
CA GLY A 112 5.72 -2.79 -1.22
C GLY A 112 5.77 -4.26 -1.62
N MET A 113 5.70 -5.19 -0.66
CA MET A 113 5.63 -6.62 -0.94
C MET A 113 4.37 -7.01 -1.72
N MET A 114 3.23 -6.38 -1.47
CA MET A 114 2.03 -6.58 -2.28
C MET A 114 2.23 -6.08 -3.71
N SER A 115 2.89 -4.93 -3.91
CA SER A 115 3.24 -4.43 -5.25
C SER A 115 4.22 -5.34 -6.00
N MET A 116 5.08 -6.09 -5.28
CA MET A 116 5.97 -7.08 -5.90
C MET A 116 5.19 -8.25 -6.49
N VAL A 117 4.06 -8.64 -5.88
CA VAL A 117 3.20 -9.72 -6.41
C VAL A 117 2.52 -9.31 -7.72
N ASP A 118 2.39 -8.00 -7.96
CA ASP A 118 1.86 -7.43 -9.22
C ASP A 118 2.90 -7.35 -10.35
N VAL A 119 4.18 -7.65 -10.07
CA VAL A 119 5.24 -7.74 -11.09
C VAL A 119 5.10 -9.06 -11.83
#